data_AF-A0A958KK54-F1
#
_entry.id   AF-A0A958KK54-F1
#
_cell.length_a   1.000
_cell.length_b   1.000
_cell.length_c   1.000
_cell.angle_alpha   90.00
_cell.angle_beta   90.00
_cell.angle_gamma   90.00
#
_symmetry.space_group_name_H-M   'P 1'
#
loop_
_entity.id
_entity.type
_entity.pdbx_description
1 polymer ?
#
loop_
_entity_poly.entity_id
_entity_poly.type
_entity_poly.pdbx_seq_one_letter_code
_entity_poly.pdbx_strand_id
1 'polypeptide(L)'
;MKGNKVQKFMQLGGQEVAVELDMRDERTRKLGAQLLLTEVLEYVIKGLQVTPIIKGTKVEDPNDVQFEVNGEPDAVEMLDGLADVAYTMYWNALAFGLPLEEGFDLVCDNNLEKFVQLEGWTSAPGPVEQGKWDCGEGAEWPEEVAHVEVIKIDEEHFAVGKDSTGKVRKPVSFRSVQLSHLVAGGN
;
A
#
# COMPACT_ATOMS: atom_id res chain seq x y z
N MET A 1 1.53 -6.85 -15.90
CA MET A 1 0.17 -6.53 -15.43
C MET A 1 0.25 -5.90 -14.05
N LYS A 2 -0.57 -4.89 -13.79
CA LYS A 2 -0.68 -4.13 -12.54
C LYS A 2 -0.77 -5.00 -11.27
N GLY A 3 -1.48 -6.13 -11.34
CA GLY A 3 -1.57 -7.10 -10.23
C GLY A 3 -0.23 -7.64 -9.73
N ASN A 4 0.77 -7.78 -10.61
CA ASN A 4 2.08 -8.32 -10.24
C ASN A 4 2.86 -7.37 -9.31
N LYS A 5 2.71 -6.05 -9.46
CA LYS A 5 3.40 -5.06 -8.62
C LYS A 5 2.81 -5.03 -7.20
N VAL A 6 1.48 -5.11 -7.09
CA VAL A 6 0.79 -5.20 -5.79
C VAL A 6 1.13 -6.51 -5.08
N GLN A 7 1.12 -7.62 -5.82
CA GLN A 7 1.54 -8.93 -5.32
C GLN A 7 2.98 -8.88 -4.77
N LYS A 8 3.92 -8.34 -5.55
CA LYS A 8 5.32 -8.18 -5.13
C LYS A 8 5.42 -7.30 -3.88
N PHE A 9 4.71 -6.19 -3.84
CA PHE A 9 4.66 -5.31 -2.67
C PHE A 9 4.17 -6.05 -1.41
N MET A 10 3.08 -6.82 -1.53
CA MET A 10 2.55 -7.63 -0.43
C MET A 10 3.59 -8.62 0.09
N GLN A 11 4.20 -9.39 -0.82
CA GLN A 11 5.24 -10.37 -0.48
C GLN A 11 6.46 -9.71 0.20
N LEU A 12 6.94 -8.57 -0.30
CA LEU A 12 8.04 -7.81 0.30
C LEU A 12 7.65 -7.24 1.68
N GLY A 13 6.37 -6.92 1.88
CA GLY A 13 5.83 -6.55 3.18
C GLY A 13 5.69 -7.72 4.16
N GLY A 14 5.98 -8.96 3.74
CA GLY A 14 5.76 -10.17 4.52
C GLY A 14 4.29 -10.60 4.57
N GLN A 15 3.45 -10.14 3.64
CA GLN A 15 2.05 -10.54 3.52
C GLN A 15 1.92 -11.72 2.56
N GLU A 16 1.04 -12.65 2.91
CA GLU A 16 0.71 -13.77 2.04
C GLU A 16 -0.26 -13.36 0.93
N VAL A 17 0.02 -13.84 -0.28
CA VAL A 17 -0.85 -13.66 -1.44
C VAL A 17 -1.60 -14.97 -1.67
N ALA A 18 -2.93 -14.90 -1.59
CA ALA A 18 -3.75 -16.07 -1.79
C ALA A 18 -3.80 -16.44 -3.29
N VAL A 19 -3.59 -17.73 -3.59
CA VAL A 19 -3.70 -18.29 -4.96
C VAL A 19 -5.11 -18.81 -5.27
N GLU A 20 -5.89 -19.04 -4.21
CA GLU A 20 -7.29 -19.45 -4.24
C GLU A 20 -8.08 -18.57 -3.26
N LEU A 21 -9.41 -18.63 -3.32
CA LEU A 21 -10.26 -17.91 -2.39
C LEU A 21 -9.94 -18.31 -0.94
N ASP A 22 -9.52 -17.33 -0.15
CA ASP A 22 -9.23 -17.45 1.27
C ASP A 22 -10.02 -16.37 2.01
N MET A 23 -10.91 -16.78 2.91
CA MET A 23 -11.79 -15.86 3.63
C MET A 23 -11.07 -15.07 4.73
N ARG A 24 -9.81 -15.42 5.03
CA ARG A 24 -8.90 -14.79 6.01
C ARG A 24 -9.52 -14.56 7.41
N ASP A 25 -8.67 -14.25 8.38
CA ASP A 25 -9.14 -14.02 9.75
C ASP A 25 -9.79 -12.63 9.92
N GLU A 26 -10.42 -12.41 11.08
CA GLU A 26 -11.05 -11.12 11.42
C GLU A 26 -10.07 -9.94 11.32
N ARG A 27 -8.83 -10.15 11.75
CA ARG A 27 -7.80 -9.11 11.75
C ARG A 27 -7.51 -8.66 10.32
N THR A 28 -7.35 -9.60 9.40
CA THR A 28 -7.06 -9.34 7.99
C THR A 28 -8.25 -8.68 7.31
N ARG A 29 -9.48 -9.12 7.61
CA ARG A 29 -10.70 -8.48 7.10
C ARG A 29 -10.83 -7.02 7.55
N LYS A 30 -10.60 -6.74 8.84
CA LYS A 30 -10.58 -5.36 9.36
C LYS A 30 -9.48 -4.51 8.73
N LEU A 31 -8.29 -5.08 8.54
CA LEU A 31 -7.18 -4.38 7.87
C LEU A 31 -7.55 -4.05 6.41
N GLY A 32 -8.10 -5.00 5.66
CA GLY A 32 -8.54 -4.78 4.28
C GLY A 32 -9.61 -3.68 4.17
N ALA A 33 -10.61 -3.71 5.07
CA ALA A 33 -11.65 -2.68 5.12
C ALA A 33 -11.09 -1.30 5.48
N GLN A 34 -10.19 -1.22 6.47
CA GLN A 34 -9.51 0.02 6.84
C GLN A 34 -8.71 0.58 5.66
N LEU A 35 -7.88 -0.24 5.01
CA LEU A 35 -7.06 0.20 3.88
C LEU A 35 -7.94 0.73 2.74
N LEU A 36 -8.97 -0.02 2.34
CA LEU A 36 -9.86 0.39 1.26
C LEU A 36 -10.59 1.70 1.57
N LEU A 37 -11.23 1.79 2.74
CA LEU A 37 -12.01 2.97 3.10
C LEU A 37 -11.12 4.19 3.34
N THR A 38 -9.90 4.00 3.85
CA THR A 38 -8.94 5.09 4.05
C THR A 38 -8.64 5.78 2.73
N GLU A 39 -8.28 5.04 1.69
CA GLU A 39 -7.97 5.61 0.37
C GLU A 39 -9.20 6.29 -0.26
N VAL A 40 -10.39 5.69 -0.11
CA VAL A 40 -11.65 6.30 -0.59
C VAL A 40 -11.92 7.63 0.14
N LEU A 41 -11.81 7.66 1.46
CA LEU A 41 -12.04 8.88 2.24
C LEU A 41 -10.95 9.92 2.01
N GLU A 42 -9.69 9.53 1.80
CA GLU A 42 -8.63 10.46 1.41
C GLU A 42 -8.94 11.12 0.07
N TYR A 43 -9.38 10.37 -0.93
CA TYR A 43 -9.83 10.94 -2.20
C TYR A 43 -11.02 11.90 -2.00
N VAL A 44 -12.04 11.51 -1.24
CA VAL A 44 -13.22 12.36 -1.01
C VAL A 44 -12.87 13.65 -0.26
N ILE A 45 -12.09 13.55 0.82
CA ILE A 45 -11.76 14.69 1.69
C ILE A 45 -10.68 15.57 1.07
N LYS A 46 -9.60 14.98 0.56
CA LYS A 46 -8.43 15.73 0.07
C LYS A 46 -8.49 15.98 -1.43
N GLY A 47 -8.96 15.00 -2.21
CA GLY A 47 -9.08 15.12 -3.67
C GLY A 47 -10.29 15.95 -4.08
N LEU A 48 -11.49 15.54 -3.65
CA LEU A 48 -12.74 16.24 -3.98
C LEU A 48 -13.02 17.45 -3.07
N GLN A 49 -12.30 17.60 -1.96
CA GLN A 49 -12.54 18.65 -0.96
C GLN A 49 -13.96 18.60 -0.37
N VAL A 50 -14.49 17.37 -0.18
CA VAL A 50 -15.82 17.11 0.38
C VAL A 50 -15.67 16.40 1.74
N THR A 51 -16.31 16.92 2.79
CA THR A 51 -16.33 16.26 4.10
C THR A 51 -17.56 15.38 4.27
N PRO A 52 -17.43 14.05 4.41
CA PRO A 52 -18.57 13.17 4.68
C PRO A 52 -19.20 13.49 6.03
N ILE A 53 -20.53 13.43 6.10
CA ILE A 53 -21.29 13.61 7.33
C ILE A 53 -22.15 12.36 7.58
N ILE A 54 -21.85 11.62 8.63
CA ILE A 54 -22.57 10.40 9.02
C ILE A 54 -23.35 10.70 10.30
N LYS A 55 -24.68 10.69 10.22
CA LYS A 55 -25.58 10.98 11.36
C LYS A 55 -25.24 12.30 12.09
N GLY A 56 -24.80 13.31 11.35
CA GLY A 56 -24.42 14.63 11.89
C GLY A 56 -22.96 14.75 12.33
N THR A 57 -22.21 13.66 12.37
CA THR A 57 -20.77 13.67 12.67
C THR A 57 -19.97 13.81 11.38
N LYS A 58 -19.07 14.79 11.33
CA LYS A 58 -18.11 14.93 10.23
C LYS A 58 -17.03 13.86 10.35
N VAL A 59 -16.68 13.26 9.23
CA VAL A 59 -15.50 12.39 9.12
C VAL A 59 -14.38 13.23 8.52
N GLU A 60 -13.43 13.66 9.36
CA GLU A 60 -12.32 14.53 8.95
C GLU A 60 -11.01 13.75 8.80
N ASP A 61 -10.78 12.75 9.65
CA ASP A 61 -9.68 11.80 9.52
C ASP A 61 -10.22 10.41 9.16
N PRO A 62 -9.81 9.84 8.01
CA PRO A 62 -10.17 8.46 7.65
C PRO A 62 -9.77 7.41 8.70
N ASN A 63 -8.73 7.67 9.50
CA ASN A 63 -8.23 6.75 10.51
C ASN A 63 -9.12 6.69 11.78
N ASP A 64 -10.05 7.64 11.94
CA ASP A 64 -11.00 7.64 13.06
C ASP A 64 -12.15 6.64 12.87
N VAL A 65 -12.28 6.05 11.67
CA VAL A 65 -13.32 5.06 11.39
C VAL A 65 -12.98 3.72 12.04
N GLN A 66 -13.93 3.19 12.83
CA GLN A 66 -13.78 1.90 13.51
C GLN A 66 -14.53 0.80 12.76
N PHE A 67 -13.92 -0.39 12.72
CA PHE A 67 -14.46 -1.57 12.03
C PHE A 67 -14.78 -2.70 13.01
N GLU A 68 -16.02 -3.17 12.95
CA GLU A 68 -16.52 -4.31 13.70
C GLU A 68 -16.85 -5.46 12.76
N VAL A 69 -16.54 -6.69 13.17
CA VAL A 69 -16.91 -7.89 12.41
C VAL A 69 -18.26 -8.34 12.94
N ASN A 70 -19.26 -8.36 12.05
CA ASN A 70 -20.66 -8.65 12.40
C ASN A 70 -21.17 -9.96 11.80
N GLY A 71 -20.28 -10.80 11.26
CA GLY A 71 -20.65 -12.09 10.68
C GLY A 71 -19.56 -12.74 9.84
N GLU A 72 -19.96 -13.84 9.20
CA GLU A 72 -19.14 -14.54 8.23
C GLU A 72 -19.08 -13.78 6.90
N PRO A 73 -17.91 -13.77 6.23
CA PRO A 73 -17.76 -13.09 4.96
C PRO A 73 -18.43 -13.89 3.82
N ASP A 74 -19.02 -13.19 2.86
CA ASP A 74 -19.59 -13.77 1.65
C ASP A 74 -18.69 -13.41 0.45
N ALA A 75 -18.15 -14.43 -0.21
CA ALA A 75 -17.18 -14.24 -1.29
C ALA A 75 -17.78 -13.57 -2.54
N VAL A 76 -19.07 -13.80 -2.82
CA VAL A 76 -19.76 -13.19 -3.96
C VAL A 76 -19.97 -11.71 -3.67
N GLU A 77 -20.48 -11.36 -2.49
CA GLU A 77 -20.67 -9.97 -2.07
C GLU A 77 -19.33 -9.22 -1.94
N MET A 78 -18.27 -9.89 -1.50
CA MET A 78 -16.92 -9.31 -1.47
C MET A 78 -16.42 -8.96 -2.88
N LEU A 79 -16.57 -9.88 -3.83
CA LEU A 79 -16.13 -9.67 -5.21
C LEU A 79 -16.96 -8.56 -5.89
N ASP A 80 -18.28 -8.61 -5.73
CA ASP A 80 -19.22 -7.61 -6.25
C ASP A 80 -18.89 -6.22 -5.69
N GLY A 81 -18.74 -6.10 -4.37
CA GLY A 81 -18.36 -4.84 -3.71
C GLY A 81 -17.00 -4.29 -4.17
N LEU A 82 -15.98 -5.14 -4.34
CA LEU A 82 -14.69 -4.71 -4.89
C LEU A 82 -14.81 -4.25 -6.35
N ALA A 83 -15.63 -4.93 -7.16
CA ALA A 83 -15.90 -4.56 -8.54
C ALA A 83 -16.64 -3.22 -8.64
N ASP A 84 -17.63 -2.98 -7.78
CA ASP A 84 -18.36 -1.71 -7.70
C ASP A 84 -17.48 -0.54 -7.27
N VAL A 85 -16.60 -0.76 -6.29
CA VAL A 85 -15.61 0.26 -5.90
C VAL A 85 -14.68 0.57 -7.07
N ALA A 86 -14.14 -0.45 -7.75
CA ALA A 86 -13.32 -0.22 -8.94
C ALA A 86 -14.10 0.54 -10.04
N TYR A 87 -15.35 0.16 -10.29
CA TYR A 87 -16.20 0.84 -11.27
C TYR A 87 -16.38 2.32 -10.96
N THR A 88 -16.69 2.66 -9.70
CA THR A 88 -16.84 4.07 -9.29
C THR A 88 -15.52 4.84 -9.33
N MET A 89 -14.38 4.20 -9.06
CA MET A 89 -13.05 4.80 -9.25
C MET A 89 -12.81 5.18 -10.72
N TYR A 90 -13.05 4.25 -11.65
CA TYR A 90 -12.93 4.53 -13.09
C TYR A 90 -13.93 5.58 -13.55
N TRP A 91 -15.17 5.54 -13.05
CA TRP A 91 -16.16 6.57 -13.35
C TRP A 91 -15.67 7.96 -12.92
N ASN A 92 -15.13 8.10 -11.71
CA ASN A 92 -14.59 9.37 -11.21
C ASN A 92 -13.44 9.85 -12.09
N ALA A 93 -12.51 8.96 -12.42
CA ALA A 93 -11.39 9.29 -13.29
C ALA A 93 -11.86 9.82 -14.64
N LEU A 94 -12.83 9.15 -15.28
CA LEU A 94 -13.40 9.59 -16.55
C LEU A 94 -14.18 10.90 -16.41
N ALA A 95 -14.97 11.06 -15.33
CA ALA A 95 -15.77 12.25 -15.08
C ALA A 95 -14.91 13.51 -14.88
N PHE A 96 -13.74 13.37 -14.27
CA PHE A 96 -12.81 14.47 -14.00
C PHE A 96 -11.60 14.52 -14.94
N GLY A 97 -11.55 13.65 -15.97
CA GLY A 97 -10.43 13.60 -16.92
C GLY A 97 -9.08 13.24 -16.28
N LEU A 98 -9.08 12.43 -15.22
CA LEU A 98 -7.87 12.01 -14.52
C LEU A 98 -7.26 10.76 -15.19
N PRO A 99 -5.94 10.75 -15.45
CA PRO A 99 -5.21 9.58 -15.95
C PRO A 99 -4.95 8.57 -14.82
N LEU A 100 -6.03 7.91 -14.36
CA LEU A 100 -6.01 7.01 -13.21
C LEU A 100 -5.04 5.84 -13.43
N GLU A 101 -4.99 5.32 -14.65
CA GLU A 101 -4.19 4.13 -14.95
C GLU A 101 -2.69 4.40 -14.87
N GLU A 102 -2.24 5.51 -15.43
CA GLU A 102 -0.86 5.98 -15.38
C GLU A 102 -0.48 6.40 -13.96
N GLY A 103 -1.39 7.11 -13.26
CA GLY A 103 -1.20 7.47 -11.86
C GLY A 103 -1.05 6.24 -10.96
N PHE A 104 -1.87 5.21 -11.18
CA PHE A 104 -1.80 3.95 -10.44
C PHE A 104 -0.46 3.23 -10.66
N ASP A 105 0.02 3.17 -11.90
CA ASP A 105 1.31 2.53 -12.20
C ASP A 105 2.47 3.24 -11.47
N LEU A 106 2.49 4.57 -11.47
CA LEU A 106 3.48 5.36 -10.74
C LEU A 106 3.39 5.17 -9.22
N VAL A 107 2.17 5.08 -8.67
CA VAL A 107 1.97 4.79 -7.24
C VAL A 107 2.48 3.39 -6.90
N CYS A 108 2.26 2.38 -7.75
CA CYS A 108 2.81 1.05 -7.56
C CYS A 108 4.34 1.06 -7.55
N ASP A 109 4.97 1.73 -8.52
CA ASP A 109 6.43 1.82 -8.59
C ASP A 109 7.00 2.53 -7.37
N ASN A 110 6.43 3.68 -7.01
CA ASN A 110 6.84 4.43 -5.83
C ASN A 110 6.60 3.66 -4.53
N ASN A 111 5.62 2.75 -4.46
CA ASN A 111 5.44 1.91 -3.29
C ASN A 111 6.51 0.82 -3.19
N LEU A 112 6.99 0.29 -4.32
CA LEU A 112 8.07 -0.69 -4.35
C LEU A 112 9.42 -0.08 -3.97
N GLU A 113 9.62 1.23 -4.17
CA GLU A 113 10.83 1.95 -3.70
C GLU A 113 11.00 1.97 -2.17
N LYS A 114 10.00 1.51 -1.39
CA LYS A 114 10.16 1.28 0.05
C LYS A 114 11.13 0.12 0.34
N PHE A 115 11.40 -0.73 -0.64
CA PHE A 115 12.26 -1.89 -0.52
C PHE A 115 13.52 -1.64 -1.34
N VAL A 116 14.68 -1.58 -0.65
CA VAL A 116 15.95 -1.26 -1.31
C VAL A 116 16.46 -2.52 -2.00
N GLN A 117 16.44 -2.54 -3.33
CA GLN A 117 17.00 -3.64 -4.10
C GLN A 117 18.51 -3.73 -3.86
N LEU A 118 19.00 -4.95 -3.60
CA LEU A 118 20.40 -5.22 -3.30
C LEU A 118 21.04 -5.89 -4.52
N GLU A 119 21.99 -5.21 -5.16
CA GLU A 119 22.68 -5.76 -6.33
C GLU A 119 23.82 -6.70 -5.88
N GLY A 120 23.82 -7.93 -6.40
CA GLY A 120 24.89 -8.88 -6.08
C GLY A 120 24.90 -9.38 -4.64
N TRP A 121 23.78 -9.30 -3.92
CA TRP A 121 23.67 -9.86 -2.57
C TRP A 121 23.92 -11.37 -2.56
N THR A 122 24.97 -11.82 -1.87
CA THR A 122 25.38 -13.24 -1.83
C THR A 122 25.04 -13.94 -0.52
N SER A 123 24.61 -13.19 0.51
CA SER A 123 24.30 -13.75 1.83
C SER A 123 22.88 -14.31 1.87
N ALA A 124 22.60 -15.17 2.85
CA ALA A 124 21.24 -15.67 3.05
C ALA A 124 20.27 -14.53 3.39
N PRO A 125 19.01 -14.58 2.91
CA PRO A 125 17.94 -13.70 3.38
C PRO A 125 17.71 -13.86 4.89
N GLY A 126 17.30 -12.79 5.55
CA GLY A 126 17.03 -12.78 6.99
C GLY A 126 17.41 -11.46 7.67
N PRO A 127 17.39 -11.43 9.02
CA PRO A 127 17.71 -10.24 9.79
C PRO A 127 19.12 -9.73 9.55
N VAL A 128 19.27 -8.40 9.48
CA VAL A 128 20.56 -7.71 9.32
C VAL A 128 20.97 -7.08 10.65
N GLU A 129 22.22 -7.28 11.03
CA GLU A 129 22.81 -6.63 12.21
C GLU A 129 22.77 -5.11 12.07
N GLN A 130 22.46 -4.38 13.15
CA GLN A 130 22.27 -2.93 13.13
C GLN A 130 23.41 -2.13 12.49
N GLY A 131 24.66 -2.55 12.69
CA GLY A 131 25.84 -1.92 12.08
C GLY A 131 26.01 -2.15 10.57
N LYS A 132 25.11 -2.91 9.93
CA LYS A 132 25.16 -3.30 8.51
C LYS A 132 23.84 -3.03 7.78
N TRP A 133 22.95 -2.22 8.36
CA TRP A 133 21.63 -1.92 7.80
C TRP A 133 21.67 -1.20 6.45
N ASP A 134 22.81 -0.60 6.09
CA ASP A 134 23.06 -0.03 4.77
C ASP A 134 23.16 -1.10 3.66
N CYS A 135 23.37 -2.37 4.05
CA CYS A 135 23.47 -3.54 3.18
C CYS A 135 24.50 -3.39 2.05
N GLY A 136 25.50 -2.51 2.21
CA GLY A 136 26.47 -2.18 1.16
C GLY A 136 25.95 -1.29 0.03
N GLU A 137 24.68 -0.91 0.07
CA GLU A 137 24.01 -0.05 -0.93
C GLU A 137 23.85 1.40 -0.45
N GLY A 138 24.36 1.72 0.75
CA GLY A 138 24.19 3.04 1.36
C GLY A 138 22.75 3.32 1.79
N ALA A 139 21.95 2.28 2.05
CA ALA A 139 20.58 2.45 2.51
C ALA A 139 20.52 3.15 3.86
N GLU A 140 19.81 4.27 3.94
CA GLU A 140 19.57 4.99 5.19
C GLU A 140 18.14 4.77 5.66
N TRP A 141 17.99 4.51 6.95
CA TRP A 141 16.71 4.21 7.59
C TRP A 141 16.35 5.28 8.63
N PRO A 142 15.07 5.66 8.74
CA PRO A 142 14.65 6.64 9.72
C PRO A 142 14.68 6.04 11.14
N GLU A 143 14.67 6.90 12.16
CA GLU A 143 14.86 6.49 13.57
C GLU A 143 13.80 5.50 14.07
N GLU A 144 12.61 5.46 13.47
CA GLU A 144 11.55 4.53 13.86
C GLU A 144 11.79 3.08 13.39
N VAL A 145 12.78 2.84 12.53
CA VAL A 145 13.16 1.49 12.12
C VAL A 145 13.84 0.77 13.29
N ALA A 146 13.20 -0.32 13.73
CA ALA A 146 13.67 -1.14 14.82
C ALA A 146 14.51 -2.33 14.35
N HIS A 147 14.27 -2.82 13.12
CA HIS A 147 15.07 -3.87 12.49
C HIS A 147 15.03 -3.76 10.96
N VAL A 148 16.12 -4.23 10.33
CA VAL A 148 16.20 -4.42 8.88
C VAL A 148 16.34 -5.92 8.61
N GLU A 149 15.66 -6.39 7.57
CA GLU A 149 15.82 -7.75 7.06
C GLU A 149 16.03 -7.72 5.54
N VAL A 150 16.74 -8.72 5.03
CA VAL A 150 16.82 -8.99 3.59
C VAL A 150 15.80 -10.06 3.23
N ILE A 151 14.93 -9.74 2.30
CA ILE A 151 13.92 -10.65 1.74
C ILE A 151 14.34 -11.00 0.32
N LYS A 152 14.11 -12.25 -0.08
CA LYS A 152 14.28 -12.71 -1.45
C LYS A 152 12.92 -12.98 -2.08
N ILE A 153 12.69 -12.42 -3.26
CA ILE A 153 11.56 -12.74 -4.13
C ILE A 153 12.10 -13.08 -5.50
N ASP A 154 11.68 -14.23 -6.03
CA ASP A 154 12.24 -14.81 -7.25
C ASP A 154 13.77 -14.91 -7.17
N GLU A 155 14.51 -14.15 -7.98
CA GLU A 155 15.97 -14.11 -7.98
C GLU A 155 16.55 -12.82 -7.39
N GLU A 156 15.70 -11.90 -6.92
CA GLU A 156 16.09 -10.58 -6.44
C GLU A 156 16.08 -10.50 -4.91
N HIS A 157 16.98 -9.70 -4.34
CA HIS A 157 17.08 -9.45 -2.90
C HIS A 157 16.73 -8.00 -2.59
N PHE A 158 16.06 -7.78 -1.46
CA PHE A 158 15.62 -6.46 -1.03
C PHE A 158 15.84 -6.29 0.46
N ALA A 159 16.41 -5.17 0.88
CA ALA A 159 16.42 -4.74 2.27
C ALA A 159 15.11 -3.99 2.60
N VAL A 160 14.55 -4.32 3.76
CA VAL A 160 13.33 -3.69 4.28
C VAL A 160 13.51 -3.30 5.74
N GLY A 161 13.24 -2.03 6.05
CA GLY A 161 13.17 -1.51 7.41
C GLY A 161 11.75 -1.61 7.98
N LYS A 162 11.63 -2.18 9.17
CA LYS A 162 10.37 -2.35 9.90
C LYS A 162 10.47 -1.71 11.28
N ASP A 163 9.36 -1.12 11.71
CA ASP A 163 9.24 -0.64 13.09
C ASP A 163 8.98 -1.80 14.07
N SER A 164 8.84 -1.48 15.35
CA SER A 164 8.57 -2.45 16.42
C SER A 164 7.23 -3.19 16.29
N THR A 165 6.31 -2.69 15.46
CA THR A 165 5.02 -3.34 15.18
C THR A 165 5.07 -4.23 13.93
N GLY A 166 6.19 -4.23 13.22
CA GLY A 166 6.38 -4.95 11.95
C GLY A 166 5.92 -4.15 10.73
N LYS A 167 5.50 -2.89 10.89
CA LYS A 167 5.10 -2.04 9.76
C LYS A 167 6.32 -1.59 8.97
N VAL A 168 6.27 -1.77 7.66
CA VAL A 168 7.30 -1.31 6.72
C VAL A 168 7.43 0.21 6.79
N ARG A 169 8.66 0.70 6.95
CA ARG A 169 9.01 2.12 6.95
C ARG A 169 9.77 2.47 5.68
N LYS A 170 9.59 3.72 5.24
CA LYS A 170 10.22 4.25 4.04
C LYS A 170 11.70 4.53 4.34
N PRO A 171 12.66 4.13 3.49
CA PRO A 171 14.04 4.55 3.63
C PRO A 171 14.14 6.09 3.47
N VAL A 172 15.22 6.70 3.96
CA VAL A 172 15.44 8.17 3.89
C VAL A 172 15.54 8.66 2.45
N SER A 173 16.02 7.81 1.54
CA SER A 173 16.09 8.07 0.11
C SER A 173 14.71 8.14 -0.57
N PHE A 174 13.66 7.60 0.05
CA PHE A 174 12.31 7.55 -0.51
C PHE A 174 11.78 8.94 -0.86
N ARG A 175 11.12 9.07 -2.01
CA ARG A 175 10.43 10.29 -2.42
C ARG A 175 8.96 9.99 -2.65
N SER A 176 8.10 10.97 -2.37
CA SER A 176 6.68 10.84 -2.69
C SER A 176 6.49 10.98 -4.19
N VAL A 177 5.63 10.12 -4.75
CA VAL A 177 5.26 10.12 -6.16
C VAL A 177 4.81 11.51 -6.62
N GLN A 178 5.35 11.98 -7.74
CA GLN A 178 4.99 13.26 -8.33
C GLN A 178 3.98 13.04 -9.45
N LEU A 179 2.69 13.22 -9.15
CA LEU A 179 1.61 13.02 -10.14
C LEU A 179 1.23 14.30 -10.91
N SER A 180 1.76 15.47 -10.51
CA SER A 180 1.39 16.77 -11.08
C SER A 180 1.59 16.85 -12.60
N HIS A 181 2.62 16.21 -13.13
CA HIS A 181 2.91 16.18 -14.56
C HIS A 181 1.83 15.46 -15.38
N LEU A 182 1.07 14.55 -14.79
CA LEU A 182 -0.02 13.84 -15.46
C LEU A 182 -1.27 14.72 -15.65
N VAL A 183 -1.44 15.73 -14.79
CA VAL A 183 -2.62 16.61 -14.79
C VAL A 183 -2.32 18.02 -15.30
N ALA A 184 -1.05 18.34 -15.60
CA ALA A 184 -0.56 19.66 -16.00
C ALA A 184 -1.08 20.18 -17.36
N GLY A 185 -1.98 19.46 -18.04
CA GLY A 185 -2.60 19.84 -19.30
C GLY A 185 -4.08 20.26 -19.21
N GLY A 186 -4.69 20.24 -18.02
CA GLY A 186 -6.08 20.67 -17.82
C GLY A 186 -6.16 22.18 -17.56
N ASN A 187 -6.77 22.93 -18.49
CA ASN A 187 -7.19 24.32 -18.27
C ASN A 187 -8.36 24.41 -17.29
#